data_AF-A0AAW1JIE7-F1
#
_entry.id   AF-A0AAW1JIE7-F1
#
_cell.length_a   1.000
_cell.length_b   1.000
_cell.length_c   1.000
_cell.angle_alpha   90.00
_cell.angle_beta   90.00
_cell.angle_gamma   90.00
#
_symmetry.space_group_name_H-M   'P 1'
#
loop_
_entity.id
_entity.type
_entity.pdbx_description
1 polymer ?
#
loop_
_entity_poly.entity_id
_entity_poly.type
_entity_poly.pdbx_seq_one_letter_code
_entity_poly.pdbx_strand_id
1 'polypeptide(L)'
;MTLNYEANVRRAASSAKGSQLHPAATMDSAMAFIIIGFILCGNFIYLTNARRGPFCTPCRSLEECNQEPNEVCVWGESRDNCGRRECAKGPGQRCGGPINVYGNCAENLMCKSDERCHGCTELSDANFLCYPNEY
;
A
#
# COMPACT_ATOMS: atom_id res chain seq x y z
N MET A 1 67.65 10.34 -64.18
CA MET A 1 66.46 10.82 -64.91
C MET A 1 65.74 9.59 -65.40
N THR A 2 64.54 9.20 -64.97
CA THR A 2 63.41 9.89 -64.35
C THR A 2 62.57 8.87 -63.56
N LEU A 3 62.10 9.33 -62.39
CA LEU A 3 60.90 8.97 -61.63
C LEU A 3 60.02 7.81 -62.14
N ASN A 4 59.80 6.80 -61.28
CA ASN A 4 58.56 6.04 -61.22
C ASN A 4 58.01 6.09 -59.79
N TYR A 5 57.62 7.31 -59.39
CA TYR A 5 56.50 7.54 -58.49
C TYR A 5 55.28 6.94 -59.20
N GLU A 6 54.68 5.85 -58.69
CA GLU A 6 53.30 5.37 -58.94
C GLU A 6 53.15 3.88 -58.55
N ALA A 7 53.65 3.46 -57.38
CA ALA A 7 53.44 2.08 -56.91
C ALA A 7 52.79 1.97 -55.52
N ASN A 8 52.47 3.10 -54.88
CA ASN A 8 51.90 3.12 -53.51
C ASN A 8 50.39 3.35 -53.43
N VAL A 9 49.65 3.31 -54.56
CA VAL A 9 48.19 3.55 -54.59
C VAL A 9 47.41 2.28 -54.96
N ARG A 10 47.88 1.09 -54.56
CA ARG A 10 47.14 -0.18 -54.74
C ARG A 10 47.06 -1.06 -53.49
N ARG A 11 47.21 -0.48 -52.30
CA ARG A 11 47.00 -1.20 -51.02
C ARG A 11 45.88 -0.66 -50.14
N ALA A 12 45.05 0.25 -50.65
CA ALA A 12 43.94 0.85 -49.90
C ALA A 12 42.55 0.36 -50.36
N ALA A 13 42.45 -0.82 -50.98
CA ALA A 13 41.17 -1.29 -51.53
C ALA A 13 40.99 -2.81 -51.46
N SER A 14 41.18 -3.43 -50.29
CA SER A 14 40.70 -4.81 -50.09
C SER A 14 40.64 -5.23 -48.62
N SER A 15 39.92 -4.49 -47.77
CA SER A 15 39.39 -5.09 -46.54
C SER A 15 38.28 -4.22 -45.94
N ALA A 16 37.29 -3.82 -46.75
CA ALA A 16 35.96 -3.57 -46.21
C ALA A 16 35.38 -4.95 -45.87
N LYS A 17 35.76 -5.47 -44.71
CA LYS A 17 35.08 -6.60 -44.09
C LYS A 17 33.65 -6.09 -43.90
N GLY A 18 32.72 -6.61 -44.70
CA GLY A 18 31.30 -6.38 -44.51
C GLY A 18 30.95 -6.89 -43.12
N SER A 19 31.06 -6.03 -42.11
CA SER A 19 30.35 -6.19 -40.87
C SER A 19 28.89 -6.18 -41.27
N GLN A 20 28.28 -7.36 -41.26
CA GLN A 20 26.84 -7.48 -41.20
C GLN A 20 26.42 -6.71 -39.95
N LEU A 21 26.07 -5.44 -40.16
CA LEU A 21 25.28 -4.67 -39.23
C LEU A 21 23.98 -5.46 -39.15
N HIS A 22 23.88 -6.33 -38.14
CA HIS A 22 22.57 -6.84 -37.71
C HIS A 22 21.67 -5.61 -37.63
N PRO A 23 20.49 -5.60 -38.27
CA PRO A 23 19.58 -4.48 -38.13
C PRO A 23 19.41 -4.26 -36.63
N ALA A 24 19.81 -3.08 -36.16
CA ALA A 24 19.49 -2.62 -34.81
C ALA A 24 17.99 -2.82 -34.69
N ALA A 25 17.59 -3.79 -33.86
CA ALA A 25 16.27 -4.40 -33.83
C ALA A 25 15.20 -3.38 -34.25
N THR A 26 14.74 -3.46 -35.50
CA THR A 26 13.59 -2.68 -35.93
C THR A 26 12.45 -3.20 -35.07
N MET A 27 12.06 -2.40 -34.07
CA MET A 27 10.91 -2.70 -33.24
C MET A 27 9.72 -2.80 -34.19
N ASP A 28 9.35 -4.02 -34.58
CA ASP A 28 8.09 -4.28 -35.23
C ASP A 28 7.02 -3.67 -34.35
N SER A 29 6.19 -2.79 -34.91
CA SER A 29 5.16 -2.04 -34.17
C SER A 29 4.30 -2.95 -33.29
N ALA A 30 4.10 -4.20 -33.71
CA ALA A 30 3.49 -5.28 -32.95
C ALA A 30 4.14 -5.53 -31.57
N MET A 31 5.47 -5.52 -31.47
CA MET A 31 6.20 -5.74 -30.23
C MET A 31 6.02 -4.59 -29.24
N ALA A 32 5.92 -3.35 -29.73
CA ALA A 32 5.64 -2.18 -28.89
C ALA A 32 4.25 -2.26 -28.25
N PHE A 33 3.23 -2.69 -29.01
CA PHE A 33 1.88 -2.86 -28.47
C PHE A 33 1.80 -3.96 -27.41
N ILE A 34 2.52 -5.07 -27.60
CA ILE A 34 2.58 -6.17 -26.63
C ILE A 34 3.23 -5.70 -25.32
N ILE A 35 4.36 -4.98 -25.40
CA ILE A 35 5.06 -4.44 -24.22
C ILE A 35 4.17 -3.44 -23.47
N ILE A 36 3.52 -2.52 -24.17
CA ILE A 36 2.59 -1.55 -23.57
C ILE A 36 1.42 -2.29 -22.90
N GLY A 37 0.87 -3.32 -23.54
CA GLY A 37 -0.18 -4.17 -22.96
C GLY A 37 0.26 -4.82 -21.65
N PHE A 38 1.46 -5.41 -21.61
CA PHE A 38 2.01 -5.97 -20.37
C PHE A 38 2.25 -4.93 -19.28
N ILE A 39 2.73 -3.74 -19.64
CA ILE A 39 2.92 -2.63 -18.67
C ILE A 39 1.57 -2.18 -18.12
N LEU A 40 0.55 -2.01 -18.97
CA LEU A 40 -0.79 -1.58 -18.54
C LEU A 40 -1.47 -2.65 -17.68
N CYS A 41 -1.42 -3.93 -18.09
CA CYS A 41 -1.95 -5.04 -17.30
C CYS A 41 -1.19 -5.22 -15.98
N GLY A 42 0.15 -5.14 -16.00
CA GLY A 42 0.98 -5.24 -14.81
C GLY A 42 0.69 -4.13 -13.80
N ASN A 43 0.57 -2.88 -14.26
CA ASN A 43 0.16 -1.76 -13.41
C ASN A 43 -1.27 -1.92 -12.90
N PHE A 44 -2.20 -2.42 -13.71
CA PHE A 44 -3.58 -2.70 -13.27
C PHE A 44 -3.65 -3.79 -12.19
N ILE A 45 -2.90 -4.88 -12.36
CA ILE A 45 -2.77 -5.95 -11.36
C ILE A 45 -2.08 -5.42 -10.09
N TYR A 46 -1.06 -4.58 -10.23
CA TYR A 46 -0.36 -3.98 -9.10
C TYR A 46 -1.27 -3.04 -8.30
N LEU A 47 -2.00 -2.14 -8.97
CA LEU A 47 -2.93 -1.20 -8.34
C LEU A 47 -4.12 -1.89 -7.67
N THR A 48 -4.61 -3.01 -8.22
CA THR A 48 -5.70 -3.79 -7.61
C THR A 48 -5.22 -4.54 -6.36
N ASN A 49 -3.97 -5.02 -6.34
CA ASN A 49 -3.39 -5.71 -5.17
C ASN A 49 -2.89 -4.75 -4.09
N ALA A 50 -2.54 -3.51 -4.43
CA ALA A 50 -2.08 -2.48 -3.48
C ALA A 50 -3.14 -2.07 -2.44
N ARG A 51 -4.41 -2.47 -2.60
CA ARG A 51 -5.45 -2.25 -1.59
C ARG A 51 -5.39 -3.24 -0.42
N ARG A 52 -4.53 -4.26 -0.48
CA ARG A 52 -4.28 -5.19 0.64
C ARG A 52 -3.03 -4.71 1.39
N GLY A 53 -3.23 -3.77 2.31
CA GLY A 53 -2.17 -3.43 3.27
C GLY A 53 -1.79 -4.68 4.08
N PRO A 54 -0.52 -4.84 4.50
CA PRO A 54 -0.07 -6.05 5.21
C PRO A 54 -0.67 -6.20 6.61
N PHE A 55 -1.39 -5.19 7.09
CA PHE A 55 -1.82 -5.10 8.48
C PHE A 55 -3.25 -5.54 8.73
N CYS A 56 -4.12 -5.56 7.71
CA CYS A 56 -5.34 -6.35 7.80
C CYS A 56 -6.05 -6.65 6.48
N THR A 57 -6.90 -7.67 6.55
CA THR A 57 -7.78 -8.06 5.46
C THR A 57 -9.10 -7.29 5.60
N PRO A 58 -9.48 -6.46 4.61
CA PRO A 58 -10.77 -5.80 4.62
C PRO A 58 -11.90 -6.84 4.58
N CYS A 59 -13.05 -6.52 5.16
CA CYS A 59 -14.23 -7.38 5.07
C CYS A 59 -14.56 -7.72 3.62
N ARG A 60 -14.97 -8.96 3.36
CA ARG A 60 -15.38 -9.41 2.02
C ARG A 60 -16.80 -9.00 1.68
N SER A 61 -17.65 -8.81 2.68
CA SER A 61 -19.04 -8.41 2.52
C SER A 61 -19.45 -7.43 3.62
N LEU A 62 -20.55 -6.70 3.38
CA LEU A 62 -21.14 -5.81 4.38
C LEU A 62 -21.61 -6.59 5.62
N GLU A 63 -22.09 -7.82 5.43
CA GLU A 63 -22.51 -8.71 6.51
C GLU A 63 -21.36 -9.06 7.45
N GLU A 64 -20.21 -9.46 6.89
CA GLU A 64 -19.00 -9.75 7.69
C GLU A 64 -18.56 -8.54 8.53
N CYS A 65 -18.68 -7.34 7.96
CA CYS A 65 -18.30 -6.10 8.63
C CYS A 65 -19.30 -5.65 9.71
N ASN A 66 -20.54 -6.12 9.64
CA ASN A 66 -21.61 -5.77 10.55
C ASN A 66 -21.97 -6.91 11.51
N GLN A 67 -21.23 -8.02 11.46
CA GLN A 67 -21.37 -9.11 12.40
C GLN A 67 -21.30 -8.59 13.84
N GLU A 68 -22.24 -9.03 14.65
CA GLU A 68 -22.33 -8.59 16.04
C GLU A 68 -21.13 -9.11 16.85
N PRO A 69 -20.52 -8.27 17.70
CA PRO A 69 -19.44 -8.72 18.58
C PRO A 69 -19.89 -9.89 19.47
N ASN A 70 -18.98 -10.83 19.75
CA ASN A 70 -19.25 -11.97 20.62
C ASN A 70 -19.47 -11.58 22.10
N GLU A 71 -19.12 -10.35 22.46
CA GLU A 71 -19.16 -9.82 23.82
C GLU A 71 -20.19 -8.70 23.91
N VAL A 72 -20.81 -8.54 25.08
CA VAL A 72 -21.71 -7.41 25.33
C VAL A 72 -20.89 -6.14 25.50
N CYS A 73 -21.07 -5.19 24.60
CA CYS A 73 -20.29 -3.96 24.58
C CYS A 73 -20.81 -2.92 25.59
N VAL A 74 -20.32 -3.00 26.83
CA VAL A 74 -20.72 -2.13 27.95
C VAL A 74 -20.48 -0.63 27.67
N TRP A 75 -19.47 -0.30 26.88
CA TRP A 75 -19.09 1.07 26.52
C TRP A 75 -19.52 1.46 25.10
N GLY A 76 -20.45 0.70 24.52
CA GLY A 76 -20.83 0.84 23.13
C GLY A 76 -19.81 0.20 22.16
N GLU A 77 -20.09 0.37 20.88
CA GLU A 77 -19.35 -0.27 19.80
C GLU A 77 -18.42 0.71 19.10
N SER A 78 -17.33 0.18 18.55
CA SER A 78 -16.42 0.88 17.68
C SER A 78 -16.13 0.05 16.42
N ARG A 79 -15.31 0.61 15.52
CA ARG A 79 -14.82 -0.11 14.35
C ARG A 79 -13.30 -0.23 14.40
N ASP A 80 -12.81 -1.45 14.18
CA ASP A 80 -11.37 -1.69 14.02
C ASP A 80 -10.84 -0.99 12.75
N ASN A 81 -9.51 -0.99 12.57
CA ASN A 81 -8.88 -0.39 11.39
C ASN A 81 -9.23 -1.07 10.05
N CYS A 82 -9.99 -2.16 10.10
CA CYS A 82 -10.38 -3.00 8.98
C CYS A 82 -11.87 -2.90 8.69
N GLY A 83 -12.59 -2.11 9.50
CA GLY A 83 -14.01 -1.83 9.38
C GLY A 83 -14.93 -2.81 10.10
N ARG A 84 -14.42 -3.79 10.86
CA ARG A 84 -15.26 -4.71 11.64
C ARG A 84 -15.78 -4.06 12.92
N ARG A 85 -16.99 -4.43 13.35
CA ARG A 85 -17.53 -4.02 14.66
C ARG A 85 -16.74 -4.69 15.79
N GLU A 86 -16.37 -3.90 16.79
CA GLU A 86 -15.72 -4.34 18.01
C GLU A 86 -16.29 -3.60 19.23
N CYS A 87 -16.12 -4.12 20.44
CA CYS A 87 -16.49 -3.38 21.63
C CYS A 87 -15.48 -2.26 21.93
N ALA A 88 -16.01 -1.06 22.17
CA ALA A 88 -15.18 0.10 22.50
C ALA A 88 -14.58 -0.02 23.90
N LYS A 89 -13.45 0.66 24.11
CA LYS A 89 -12.72 0.71 25.38
C LYS A 89 -13.27 1.79 26.29
N GLY A 90 -13.48 1.44 27.56
CA GLY A 90 -13.98 2.34 28.60
C GLY A 90 -12.88 3.21 29.24
N PRO A 91 -13.25 4.11 30.16
CA PRO A 91 -12.32 5.02 30.82
C PRO A 91 -11.18 4.26 31.54
N GLY A 92 -9.94 4.68 31.31
CA GLY A 92 -8.73 4.09 31.91
C GLY A 92 -8.30 2.74 31.33
N GLN A 93 -9.08 2.14 30.43
CA GLN A 93 -8.69 0.93 29.71
C GLN A 93 -7.61 1.25 28.66
N ARG A 94 -6.82 0.24 28.31
CA ARG A 94 -5.76 0.36 27.31
C ARG A 94 -6.36 0.51 25.90
N CYS A 95 -5.78 1.40 25.09
CA CYS A 95 -6.22 1.73 23.74
C CYS A 95 -5.02 2.00 22.81
N GLY A 96 -5.27 2.10 21.51
CA GLY A 96 -4.25 2.47 20.53
C GLY A 96 -3.22 1.37 20.27
N GLY A 97 -1.93 1.72 20.31
CA GLY A 97 -0.84 0.88 19.82
C GLY A 97 -0.71 0.89 18.29
N PRO A 98 0.25 0.16 17.70
CA PRO A 98 0.36 0.03 16.26
C PRO A 98 -0.98 -0.45 15.70
N ILE A 99 -1.50 0.23 14.67
CA ILE A 99 -2.78 -0.09 14.03
C ILE A 99 -3.93 -0.33 15.02
N ASN A 100 -4.03 0.47 16.09
CA ASN A 100 -5.05 0.35 17.15
C ASN A 100 -5.27 -1.09 17.65
N VAL A 101 -4.19 -1.89 17.77
CA VAL A 101 -4.27 -3.29 18.21
C VAL A 101 -4.88 -3.44 19.61
N TYR A 102 -4.81 -2.41 20.45
CA TYR A 102 -5.45 -2.40 21.77
C TYR A 102 -6.91 -1.91 21.71
N GLY A 103 -7.42 -1.54 20.54
CA GLY A 103 -8.79 -1.10 20.32
C GLY A 103 -8.98 0.40 20.46
N ASN A 104 -10.20 0.82 20.14
CA ASN A 104 -10.62 2.21 20.13
C ASN A 104 -11.42 2.58 21.37
N CYS A 105 -11.25 3.81 21.86
CA CYS A 105 -12.04 4.30 22.98
C CYS A 105 -13.51 4.51 22.61
N ALA A 106 -14.38 4.43 23.62
CA ALA A 106 -15.81 4.73 23.50
C ALA A 106 -16.07 6.20 23.15
N GLU A 107 -17.33 6.51 22.87
CA GLU A 107 -17.75 7.88 22.60
C GLU A 107 -17.38 8.81 23.76
N ASN A 108 -16.90 10.01 23.42
CA ASN A 108 -16.41 11.04 24.34
C ASN A 108 -15.13 10.70 25.11
N LEU A 109 -14.44 9.62 24.75
CA LEU A 109 -13.11 9.27 25.26
C LEU A 109 -12.03 9.45 24.20
N MET A 110 -10.81 9.76 24.64
CA MET A 110 -9.65 9.95 23.77
C MET A 110 -8.49 9.09 24.22
N CYS A 111 -7.85 8.38 23.29
CA CYS A 111 -6.62 7.65 23.57
C CYS A 111 -5.44 8.63 23.70
N LYS A 112 -4.72 8.61 24.83
CA LYS A 112 -3.54 9.46 25.06
C LYS A 112 -2.23 8.70 24.91
N SER A 113 -1.12 9.39 25.14
CA SER A 113 0.24 8.84 25.01
C SER A 113 0.58 7.74 26.02
N ASP A 114 -0.17 7.63 27.11
CA ASP A 114 -0.07 6.54 28.08
C ASP A 114 -0.81 5.27 27.61
N GLU A 115 -1.34 5.29 26.38
CA GLU A 115 -2.16 4.23 25.77
C GLU A 115 -3.43 3.94 26.58
N ARG A 116 -4.04 4.94 27.24
CA ARG A 116 -5.32 4.78 27.94
C ARG A 116 -6.40 5.72 27.44
N CYS A 117 -7.65 5.34 27.68
CA CYS A 117 -8.81 6.16 27.34
C CYS A 117 -9.07 7.20 28.44
N HIS A 118 -8.92 8.47 28.07
CA HIS A 118 -9.13 9.64 28.92
C HIS A 118 -10.43 10.35 28.58
N GLY A 119 -11.05 11.01 29.57
CA GLY A 119 -12.34 11.69 29.41
C GLY A 119 -13.45 11.02 30.20
N CYS A 120 -14.69 11.34 29.85
CA CYS A 120 -15.89 10.84 30.51
C CYS A 120 -16.83 10.21 29.49
N THR A 121 -17.53 9.15 29.90
CA THR A 121 -18.55 8.49 29.08
C THR A 121 -19.85 8.34 29.87
N GLU A 122 -20.97 8.32 29.15
CA GLU A 122 -22.32 8.17 29.69
C GLU A 122 -22.72 6.70 29.67
N LEU A 123 -22.92 6.09 30.85
CA LEU A 123 -23.26 4.67 30.97
C LEU A 123 -24.78 4.42 30.89
N SER A 124 -25.54 5.10 31.75
CA SER A 124 -27.00 5.03 31.85
C SER A 124 -27.48 5.99 32.94
N ASP A 125 -28.65 6.63 32.76
CA ASP A 125 -29.35 7.46 33.77
C ASP A 125 -28.45 8.46 34.52
N ALA A 126 -27.78 9.34 33.76
CA ALA A 126 -26.93 10.44 34.25
C ALA A 126 -25.68 10.03 35.06
N ASN A 127 -25.27 8.76 35.00
CA ASN A 127 -24.00 8.33 35.58
C ASN A 127 -22.84 8.50 34.57
N PHE A 128 -21.91 9.39 34.91
CA PHE A 128 -20.69 9.62 34.15
C PHE A 128 -19.54 8.85 34.79
N LEU A 129 -18.88 7.98 34.03
CA LEU A 129 -17.59 7.41 34.46
C LEU A 129 -16.46 8.14 33.74
N CYS A 130 -15.50 8.64 34.53
CA CYS A 130 -14.39 9.43 34.03
C CYS A 130 -13.05 8.81 34.40
N TYR A 131 -12.07 8.98 33.51
CA TYR A 131 -10.66 8.75 33.79
C TYR A 131 -9.90 10.08 33.70
N PRO A 132 -9.07 10.42 34.71
CA PRO A 132 -8.43 11.73 34.81
C PRO A 132 -7.59 12.04 33.59
N ASN A 133 -7.68 13.27 33.07
CA ASN A 133 -6.80 13.77 32.03
C ASN A 133 -5.51 14.23 32.71
N GLU A 134 -4.44 13.44 32.63
CA GLU A 134 -3.11 13.96 32.98
C GLU A 134 -2.70 14.96 31.89
N TYR A 135 -2.49 16.21 32.29
CA TYR A 135 -2.16 17.35 31.41
C TYR A 135 -0.66 17.46 31.16
#